data_AF-A0A554SGA6-F1
#
_entry.id   AF-A0A554SGA6-F1
#
_cell.length_a   1.000
_cell.length_b   1.000
_cell.length_c   1.000
_cell.angle_alpha   90.00
_cell.angle_beta   90.00
_cell.angle_gamma   90.00
#
_symmetry.space_group_name_H-M   'P 1'
#
loop_
_entity.id
_entity.type
_entity.pdbx_description
1 polymer ?
#
loop_
_entity_poly.entity_id
_entity_poly.type
_entity_poly.pdbx_seq_one_letter_code
_entity_poly.pdbx_strand_id
1 'polypeptide(L)'
;MTTMRQLVGEVLRARRLAQGLTLRDVSARARVSLGYISEVERGQKEPSSELLAALATALDVPLSKVLLDVSSLMEVEEAAELATVSSIAPSKVEVSAA
;
A
#
# COMPACT_ATOMS: atom_id res chain seq x y z
N MET A 1 -0.90 0.61 12.48
CA MET A 1 0.13 1.15 11.58
C MET A 1 0.21 0.31 10.32
N THR A 2 -0.19 0.91 9.21
CA THR A 2 -0.09 0.32 7.87
C THR A 2 1.36 0.30 7.43
N THR A 3 1.83 -0.81 6.85
CA THR A 3 3.23 -0.96 6.40
C THR A 3 3.38 -0.55 4.93
N MET A 4 4.60 -0.16 4.53
CA MET A 4 4.91 0.19 3.14
C MET A 4 4.51 -0.91 2.14
N ARG A 5 4.81 -2.20 2.43
CA ARG A 5 4.38 -3.31 1.56
C ARG A 5 2.87 -3.42 1.38
N GLN A 6 2.07 -3.03 2.38
CA GLN A 6 0.61 -3.06 2.27
C GLN A 6 0.14 -1.96 1.31
N LEU A 7 0.66 -0.74 1.45
CA LEU A 7 0.35 0.37 0.55
C LEU A 7 0.79 0.07 -0.89
N VAL A 8 2.00 -0.46 -1.07
CA VAL A 8 2.51 -0.89 -2.38
C VAL A 8 1.60 -1.96 -2.99
N GLY A 9 1.24 -2.98 -2.20
CA GLY A 9 0.33 -4.04 -2.65
C GLY A 9 -1.03 -3.50 -3.09
N GLU A 10 -1.59 -2.55 -2.33
CA GLU A 10 -2.85 -1.89 -2.63
C GLU A 10 -2.79 -1.09 -3.94
N VAL A 11 -1.76 -0.25 -4.13
CA VAL A 11 -1.57 0.53 -5.37
C VAL A 11 -1.45 -0.39 -6.58
N LEU A 12 -0.63 -1.44 -6.49
CA LEU A 12 -0.44 -2.39 -7.59
C LEU A 12 -1.75 -3.11 -7.93
N ARG A 13 -2.50 -3.56 -6.91
CA ARG A 13 -3.80 -4.20 -7.07
C ARG A 13 -4.82 -3.26 -7.70
N ALA A 14 -4.91 -2.02 -7.21
CA ALA A 14 -5.84 -1.02 -7.71
C ALA A 14 -5.58 -0.73 -9.20
N ARG A 15 -4.32 -0.53 -9.58
CA ARG A 15 -3.91 -0.32 -10.98
C ARG A 15 -4.24 -1.52 -11.87
N ARG A 16 -3.93 -2.73 -11.40
CA ARG A 16 -4.27 -3.97 -12.14
C ARG A 16 -5.77 -4.07 -12.39
N LEU A 17 -6.59 -3.85 -11.36
CA LEU A 17 -8.05 -3.93 -11.46
C LEU A 17 -8.63 -2.81 -12.34
N ALA A 18 -8.09 -1.59 -12.24
CA ALA A 18 -8.52 -0.47 -13.08
C ALA A 18 -8.28 -0.71 -14.58
N GLN A 19 -7.27 -1.51 -14.93
CA GLN A 19 -7.00 -1.94 -16.31
C GLN A 19 -7.77 -3.20 -16.71
N GLY A 20 -8.60 -3.79 -15.83
CA GLY A 20 -9.31 -5.04 -16.09
C GLY A 20 -8.40 -6.27 -16.20
N LEU A 21 -7.14 -6.18 -15.74
CA LEU A 21 -6.17 -7.25 -15.84
C LEU A 21 -6.37 -8.28 -14.72
N THR A 22 -6.28 -9.56 -15.07
CA THR A 22 -6.22 -10.65 -14.10
C THR A 22 -4.80 -10.81 -13.56
N LEU A 23 -4.65 -11.53 -12.44
CA LEU A 23 -3.32 -11.90 -11.94
C LEU A 23 -2.55 -12.76 -12.96
N ARG A 24 -3.24 -13.55 -13.80
CA ARG A 24 -2.60 -14.36 -14.85
C ARG A 24 -1.99 -13.47 -15.93
N ASP A 25 -2.68 -12.40 -16.31
CA ASP A 25 -2.18 -11.45 -17.31
C ASP A 25 -0.91 -10.75 -16.84
N VAL A 26 -0.91 -10.28 -15.58
CA VAL A 26 0.28 -9.64 -15.00
C VAL A 26 1.41 -10.64 -14.78
N SER A 27 1.09 -11.86 -14.33
CA SER A 27 2.07 -12.95 -14.16
C SER A 27 2.81 -13.27 -15.46
N ALA A 28 2.10 -13.37 -16.58
CA ALA A 28 2.69 -13.62 -17.90
C ALA A 28 3.62 -12.48 -18.34
N ARG A 29 3.22 -11.22 -18.09
CA ARG A 29 4.00 -10.02 -18.47
C ARG A 29 5.22 -9.81 -17.58
N ALA A 30 5.07 -9.99 -16.26
CA ALA A 30 6.13 -9.76 -15.27
C ALA A 30 7.12 -10.94 -15.17
N ARG A 31 6.77 -12.12 -15.70
CA ARG A 31 7.52 -13.38 -15.52
C ARG A 31 7.67 -13.76 -14.04
N VAL A 32 6.62 -13.50 -13.26
CA VAL A 32 6.56 -13.77 -11.82
C VAL A 32 5.37 -14.68 -11.56
N SER A 33 5.48 -15.58 -10.58
CA SER A 33 4.39 -16.51 -10.27
C SER A 33 3.13 -15.78 -9.80
N LEU A 34 1.96 -16.27 -10.20
CA LEU A 34 0.67 -15.72 -9.81
C LEU A 34 0.52 -15.65 -8.28
N GLY A 35 0.94 -16.71 -7.59
CA GLY A 35 0.89 -16.79 -6.12
C GLY A 35 1.68 -15.65 -5.48
N TYR A 36 2.88 -15.38 -5.98
CA TYR A 36 3.73 -14.34 -5.41
C TYR A 36 3.19 -12.93 -5.65
N ILE A 37 2.66 -12.64 -6.85
CA ILE A 37 1.95 -11.38 -7.13
C ILE A 37 0.77 -11.22 -6.18
N SER A 38 0.02 -12.31 -5.96
CA SER A 38 -1.13 -12.31 -5.06
C SER A 38 -0.74 -12.02 -3.61
N GLU A 39 0.37 -12.57 -3.12
CA GLU A 39 0.91 -12.26 -1.79
C GLU A 39 1.37 -10.80 -1.68
N VAL A 40 2.04 -10.27 -2.70
CA VAL A 40 2.46 -8.86 -2.77
C VAL A 40 1.25 -7.92 -2.73
N GLU A 41 0.23 -8.16 -3.55
CA GLU A 41 -0.99 -7.35 -3.59
C GLU A 41 -1.80 -7.38 -2.28
N ARG A 42 -1.57 -8.38 -1.43
CA ARG A 42 -2.16 -8.47 -0.08
C ARG A 42 -1.24 -7.92 1.01
N GLY A 43 -0.07 -7.38 0.67
CA GLY A 43 0.93 -6.91 1.63
C GLY A 43 1.55 -8.03 2.50
N GLN A 44 1.50 -9.28 2.02
CA GLN A 44 2.07 -10.44 2.74
C GLN A 44 3.56 -10.62 2.47
N LYS A 45 4.06 -10.04 1.38
CA LYS A 45 5.47 -10.09 0.98
C LYS A 45 5.99 -8.70 0.68
N GLU A 46 7.24 -8.47 1.06
CA GLU A 46 7.99 -7.27 0.70
C GLU A 46 8.49 -7.45 -0.74
N PRO A 47 8.02 -6.67 -1.72
CA PRO A 47 8.51 -6.78 -3.07
C PRO A 47 9.92 -6.18 -3.16
N SER A 48 10.84 -6.89 -3.82
CA SER A 48 12.16 -6.31 -4.12
C SER A 48 12.04 -5.17 -5.13
N SER A 49 13.07 -4.34 -5.25
CA SER A 49 13.13 -3.26 -6.25
C SER A 49 12.96 -3.79 -7.68
N GLU A 50 13.56 -4.94 -7.98
CA GLU A 50 13.44 -5.61 -9.28
C GLU A 50 12.01 -6.08 -9.53
N LEU A 51 11.35 -6.65 -8.51
CA LEU A 51 9.97 -7.08 -8.63
C LEU A 51 9.03 -5.88 -8.82
N LEU A 52 9.23 -4.80 -8.07
CA LEU A 52 8.46 -3.56 -8.23
C LEU A 52 8.60 -3.01 -9.65
N ALA A 53 9.82 -2.95 -10.18
CA ALA A 53 10.06 -2.50 -11.55
C ALA A 53 9.40 -3.43 -12.59
N ALA A 54 9.46 -4.75 -12.38
CA ALA A 54 8.82 -5.73 -13.26
C ALA A 54 7.30 -5.60 -13.25
N LEU A 55 6.68 -5.41 -12.09
CA LEU A 55 5.23 -5.23 -11.95
C LEU A 55 4.77 -3.89 -12.53
N ALA A 56 5.50 -2.80 -12.30
CA ALA A 56 5.21 -1.50 -12.91
C ALA A 56 5.26 -1.59 -14.45
N THR A 57 6.29 -2.24 -14.99
CA THR A 57 6.41 -2.51 -16.44
C THR A 57 5.27 -3.39 -16.95
N ALA A 58 4.91 -4.44 -16.21
CA ALA A 58 3.79 -5.33 -16.53
C ALA A 58 2.41 -4.67 -16.41
N LEU A 59 2.32 -3.51 -15.76
CA LEU A 59 1.12 -2.69 -15.67
C LEU A 59 1.19 -1.46 -16.61
N ASP A 60 2.21 -1.40 -17.47
CA ASP A 60 2.45 -0.28 -18.40
C ASP A 60 2.43 1.09 -17.70
N VAL A 61 3.07 1.16 -16.52
CA VAL A 61 3.15 2.37 -15.71
C VAL A 61 4.59 2.62 -15.30
N PRO A 62 5.09 3.87 -15.36
CA PRO A 62 6.40 4.21 -14.81
C PRO A 62 6.45 3.91 -13.30
N LEU A 63 7.54 3.30 -12.82
CA LEU A 63 7.71 3.01 -11.40
C LEU A 63 7.55 4.25 -10.51
N SER A 64 8.02 5.41 -10.97
CA SER A 64 7.85 6.68 -10.25
C SER A 64 6.39 7.05 -10.01
N LYS A 65 5.47 6.71 -10.92
CA LYS A 65 4.03 6.93 -10.74
C LYS A 65 3.43 6.00 -9.70
N VAL A 66 3.88 4.73 -9.67
CA VAL A 66 3.48 3.79 -8.60
C VAL A 66 3.93 4.33 -7.24
N LEU A 67 5.19 4.78 -7.13
CA LEU A 67 5.73 5.32 -5.88
C LEU A 67 5.04 6.63 -5.44
N LEU A 68 4.64 7.47 -6.40
CA LEU A 68 3.85 8.68 -6.10
C LEU A 68 2.48 8.33 -5.51
N ASP A 69 1.76 7.35 -6.08
CA ASP A 69 0.48 6.94 -5.49
C ASP A 69 0.66 6.36 -4.09
N VAL A 70 1.72 5.57 -3.88
CA VAL A 70 2.04 5.03 -2.55
C VAL A 70 2.31 6.15 -1.57
N SER A 71 3.07 7.17 -1.97
CA SER A 71 3.29 8.38 -1.16
C SER A 71 1.98 9.07 -0.81
N SER A 72 1.09 9.26 -1.79
CA SER A 72 -0.20 9.90 -1.55
C SER A 72 -1.10 9.09 -0.60
N LEU A 73 -1.12 7.76 -0.69
CA LEU A 73 -1.84 6.93 0.28
C LEU A 73 -1.20 7.00 1.68
N MET A 74 0.13 7.02 1.75
CA MET A 74 0.86 7.14 3.00
C MET A 74 0.56 8.46 3.71
N GLU A 75 0.53 9.58 2.98
CA GLU A 75 0.14 10.89 3.50
C GLU A 75 -1.27 10.86 4.12
N VAL A 76 -2.22 10.16 3.50
CA VAL A 76 -3.59 10.01 4.03
C VAL A 76 -3.60 9.19 5.32
N GLU A 77 -2.87 8.08 5.36
CA GLU A 77 -2.76 7.22 6.55
C GLU A 77 -2.09 7.96 7.71
N GLU A 78 -1.00 8.69 7.45
CA GLU A 78 -0.29 9.50 8.45
C GLU A 78 -1.18 10.63 8.99
N ALA A 79 -1.92 11.32 8.12
CA ALA A 79 -2.88 12.34 8.53
C ALA A 79 -4.02 11.76 9.39
N ALA A 80 -4.52 10.57 9.05
CA ALA A 80 -5.54 9.88 9.83
C ALA A 80 -5.00 9.47 11.22
N GLU A 81 -3.76 8.98 11.28
CA GLU A 81 -3.09 8.64 12.55
C GLU A 81 -2.93 9.89 13.44
N LEU A 82 -2.47 11.01 12.91
CA LEU A 82 -2.38 12.29 13.64
C LEU A 82 -3.75 12.76 14.16
N ALA A 83 -4.81 12.63 13.37
CA ALA A 83 -6.17 12.97 13.79
C ALA A 83 -6.66 12.08 14.95
N THR A 84 -6.36 10.77 14.91
CA THR A 84 -6.72 9.86 16.01
C THR A 84 -5.98 10.18 17.30
N VAL A 85 -4.70 10.52 17.25
CA VAL A 85 -3.90 10.91 18.42
C VAL A 85 -4.42 12.22 19.01
N SER A 86 -4.79 13.20 18.18
CA SER A 86 -5.35 14.48 18.66
C SER A 86 -6.72 14.34 19.33
N SER A 87 -7.48 13.27 19.06
CA SER A 87 -8.78 13.01 19.67
C SER A 87 -8.67 12.46 21.11
N ILE A 88 -7.48 12.07 21.57
CA ILE A 88 -7.24 11.60 22.94
C ILE A 88 -7.06 12.84 23.84
N ALA A 89 -8.15 13.55 24.12
CA ALA A 89 -8.13 14.64 25.11
C ALA A 89 -7.84 14.10 26.52
N PRO A 90 -7.17 14.86 27.41
CA PRO A 90 -6.85 14.39 28.75
C PRO A 90 -8.16 14.18 29.52
N SER A 91 -8.39 12.97 30.00
CA SER A 91 -9.41 12.69 31.01
C SER A 91 -9.20 13.66 32.17
N LYS A 92 -10.22 14.48 32.47
CA LYS A 92 -10.24 15.37 33.64
C LYS A 92 -9.74 14.60 34.86
N VAL A 93 -8.60 15.02 35.40
CA VAL A 93 -8.19 14.61 36.74
C VAL A 93 -9.11 15.37 37.70
N GLU A 94 -10.18 14.71 38.13
CA GLU A 94 -10.95 15.17 39.29
C GLU A 94 -10.10 14.92 40.54
N VAL A 95 -9.32 15.94 40.93
CA VAL A 95 -8.69 15.95 42.25
C VAL A 95 -9.79 16.25 43.26
N SER A 96 -10.32 15.19 43.86
CA SER A 96 -11.13 15.28 45.08
C SER A 96 -10.23 15.75 46.22
N ALA A 97 -10.28 17.03 46.56
CA ALA A 97 -9.68 17.56 47.78
C ALA A 97 -10.56 17.13 48.98
N ALA A 98 -9.93 16.45 49.95
CA ALA A 98 -10.48 16.13 51.26
C ALA A 98 -9.65 16.82 52.34
#